data_AF-A0A521CLG1-F1
#
_entry.id   AF-A0A521CLG1-F1
#
_cell.length_a   1.000
_cell.length_b   1.000
_cell.length_c   1.000
_cell.angle_alpha   90.00
_cell.angle_beta   90.00
_cell.angle_gamma   90.00
#
_symmetry.space_group_name_H-M   'P 1'
#
loop_
_entity.id
_entity.type
_entity.pdbx_description
1 polymer ?
#
loop_
_entity_poly.entity_id
_entity_poly.type
_entity_poly.pdbx_seq_one_letter_code
_entity_poly.pdbx_strand_id
1 'polypeptide(L)'
;MQNQLILLFLFLGLTTIFAQGKSKNILNDSLKSETIDPLRPAKAAFYSAVLPGLGQIYNKKYWKVPLVYEAIGTSTYFYIDNQKKYNLYRDEYKNRLEGKKSDSEFLARLSESQLTSAQKEYQRYRDLSALFIVGFYVLNIIDANIDAALSQFNVDERLAFKPAVIKNDITFKNDFGFAVNYSF
;
A
#
# COMPACT_ATOMS: atom_id res chain seq x y z
N MET A 1 83.34 42.22 -17.45
CA MET A 1 82.38 41.09 -17.34
C MET A 1 81.17 41.49 -16.48
N GLN A 2 80.42 42.53 -16.85
CA GLN A 2 79.35 43.07 -15.98
C GLN A 2 77.94 43.00 -16.59
N ASN A 3 77.83 42.66 -17.88
CA ASN A 3 76.55 42.69 -18.60
C ASN A 3 75.94 41.29 -18.85
N GLN A 4 76.62 40.20 -18.44
CA GLN A 4 76.11 38.84 -18.64
C GLN A 4 75.09 38.41 -17.57
N LEU A 5 75.07 39.06 -16.40
CA LEU A 5 74.10 38.77 -15.34
C LEU A 5 72.71 39.36 -15.61
N ILE A 6 72.61 40.45 -16.38
CA ILE A 6 71.33 41.10 -16.71
C ILE A 6 70.51 40.27 -17.72
N LEU A 7 71.19 39.59 -18.64
CA LEU A 7 70.55 38.68 -19.61
C LEU A 7 69.97 37.43 -18.96
N LEU A 8 70.53 36.97 -17.84
CA LEU A 8 70.00 35.82 -17.10
C LEU A 8 68.70 36.16 -16.34
N PHE A 9 68.56 37.42 -15.90
CA PHE A 9 67.35 37.88 -15.20
C PHE A 9 66.17 38.10 -16.15
N LEU A 10 66.44 38.38 -17.43
CA LEU A 10 65.39 38.64 -18.43
C LEU A 10 64.70 37.36 -18.94
N PHE A 11 65.29 36.18 -18.71
CA PHE A 11 64.74 34.90 -19.16
C PHE A 11 63.87 34.18 -18.11
N LEU A 12 63.91 34.62 -16.84
CA LEU A 12 63.15 34.04 -15.73
C LEU A 12 61.78 34.72 -15.49
N GLY A 13 61.48 35.83 -16.16
CA GLY A 13 60.27 36.64 -15.93
C GLY A 13 59.02 36.27 -16.74
N LEU A 14 59.07 35.22 -17.57
CA LEU A 14 57.98 34.86 -18.51
C LEU A 14 57.32 33.52 -18.19
N THR A 15 57.15 33.18 -16.91
CA THR A 15 56.32 32.04 -16.53
C THR A 15 54.85 32.47 -16.49
N THR A 16 54.08 32.02 -17.47
CA THR A 16 52.63 32.18 -17.48
C THR A 16 52.04 31.36 -16.34
N ILE A 17 51.54 32.03 -15.30
CA ILE A 17 50.77 31.40 -14.23
C ILE A 17 49.42 30.98 -14.83
N PHE A 18 49.25 29.69 -15.12
CA PHE A 18 47.94 29.15 -15.39
C PHE A 18 47.17 29.08 -14.06
N ALA A 19 46.17 29.94 -13.91
CA ALA A 19 45.19 29.77 -12.85
C ALA A 19 44.48 28.43 -13.04
N GLN A 20 44.44 27.58 -12.02
CA GLN A 20 43.55 26.43 -12.01
C GLN A 20 42.12 26.95 -12.01
N GLY A 21 41.50 26.99 -13.19
CA GLY A 21 40.06 27.19 -13.28
C GLY A 21 39.42 26.09 -12.45
N LYS A 22 38.71 26.46 -11.38
CA LYS A 22 37.86 25.50 -10.66
C LYS A 22 36.97 24.87 -11.72
N SER A 23 37.22 23.59 -12.04
CA SER A 23 36.22 22.77 -12.68
C SER A 23 35.01 22.90 -11.77
N LYS A 24 33.97 23.57 -12.25
CA LYS A 24 32.65 23.44 -11.68
C LYS A 24 32.30 21.99 -11.97
N ASN A 25 32.73 21.09 -11.09
CA ASN A 25 32.13 19.78 -10.98
C ASN A 25 30.70 20.08 -10.57
N ILE A 26 29.86 20.34 -11.58
CA ILE A 26 28.44 20.06 -11.48
C ILE A 26 28.46 18.56 -11.27
N LEU A 27 28.44 18.16 -9.99
CA LEU A 27 27.94 16.85 -9.66
C LEU A 27 26.59 16.82 -10.37
N ASN A 28 26.53 16.14 -11.50
CA ASN A 28 25.26 15.76 -12.08
C ASN A 28 24.66 14.90 -10.98
N ASP A 29 23.84 15.54 -10.15
CA ASP A 29 23.08 14.86 -9.12
C ASP A 29 22.21 13.87 -9.90
N SER A 30 22.68 12.63 -9.95
CA SER A 30 22.06 11.55 -10.71
C SER A 30 20.73 11.13 -10.08
N LEU A 31 20.39 11.73 -8.93
CA LEU A 31 19.06 11.71 -8.37
C LEU A 31 18.16 12.54 -9.29
N LYS A 32 17.56 11.88 -10.28
CA LYS A 32 16.32 12.35 -10.90
C LYS A 32 15.39 12.71 -9.74
N SER A 33 15.19 13.99 -9.49
CA SER A 33 14.13 14.45 -8.60
C SER A 33 12.83 13.90 -9.18
N GLU A 34 12.23 12.93 -8.48
CA GLU A 34 10.90 12.48 -8.84
C GLU A 34 9.97 13.70 -8.70
N THR A 35 9.38 14.10 -9.81
CA THR A 35 8.43 15.19 -9.84
C THR A 35 7.17 14.74 -9.10
N ILE A 36 6.84 15.43 -8.01
CA ILE A 36 5.59 15.24 -7.25
C ILE A 36 4.41 15.50 -8.20
N ASP A 37 3.51 14.52 -8.34
CA ASP A 37 2.25 14.67 -9.07
C ASP A 37 1.11 14.86 -8.06
N PRO A 38 0.67 16.11 -7.82
CA PRO A 38 -0.35 16.41 -6.82
C PRO A 38 -1.70 15.75 -7.11
N LEU A 39 -1.95 15.27 -8.35
CA LEU A 39 -3.19 14.60 -8.72
C LEU A 39 -3.18 13.09 -8.46
N ARG A 40 -2.02 12.47 -8.21
CA ARG A 40 -1.92 11.02 -7.93
C ARG A 40 -2.84 10.57 -6.78
N PRO A 41 -2.91 11.26 -5.63
CA PRO A 41 -3.77 10.84 -4.52
C PRO A 41 -5.26 10.89 -4.89
N ALA A 42 -5.67 11.94 -5.59
CA ALA A 42 -7.05 12.09 -6.05
C ALA A 42 -7.43 11.01 -7.07
N LYS A 43 -6.53 10.71 -8.03
CA LYS A 43 -6.74 9.62 -9.01
C LYS A 43 -6.84 8.26 -8.35
N ALA A 44 -5.95 7.95 -7.40
CA ALA A 44 -5.96 6.69 -6.67
C ALA A 44 -7.27 6.50 -5.88
N ALA A 45 -7.70 7.56 -5.17
CA ALA A 45 -8.97 7.57 -4.45
C ALA A 45 -10.16 7.37 -5.40
N PHE A 46 -10.18 8.08 -6.53
CA PHE A 46 -11.23 7.96 -7.54
C PHE A 46 -11.32 6.54 -8.09
N TYR A 47 -10.20 5.93 -8.45
CA TYR A 47 -10.18 4.55 -8.90
C TYR A 47 -10.74 3.58 -7.85
N SER A 48 -10.28 3.69 -6.60
CA SER A 48 -10.82 2.90 -5.49
C SER A 48 -12.31 3.14 -5.23
N ALA A 49 -12.82 4.32 -5.55
CA ALA A 49 -14.23 4.67 -5.39
C ALA A 49 -15.12 4.15 -6.54
N VAL A 50 -14.55 3.89 -7.72
CA VAL A 50 -15.24 3.22 -8.83
C VAL A 50 -15.35 1.72 -8.57
N LEU A 51 -14.24 1.10 -8.15
CA LEU A 51 -14.21 -0.31 -7.81
C LEU A 51 -13.19 -0.56 -6.69
N PRO A 52 -13.57 -1.28 -5.63
CA PRO A 52 -12.67 -1.58 -4.52
C PRO A 52 -11.34 -2.17 -4.98
N GLY A 53 -10.22 -1.68 -4.43
CA GLY A 53 -8.88 -2.14 -4.76
C GLY A 53 -8.25 -1.54 -6.03
N LEU A 54 -8.97 -0.84 -6.92
CA LEU A 54 -8.35 -0.26 -8.13
C LEU A 54 -7.32 0.82 -7.81
N GLY A 55 -7.53 1.64 -6.77
CA GLY A 55 -6.54 2.60 -6.34
C GLY A 55 -5.25 1.92 -5.88
N GLN A 56 -5.35 0.73 -5.28
CA GLN A 56 -4.17 -0.04 -4.88
C GLN A 56 -3.44 -0.65 -6.08
N ILE A 57 -4.16 -1.06 -7.12
CA ILE A 57 -3.57 -1.45 -8.40
C ILE A 57 -2.84 -0.26 -9.04
N TYR A 58 -3.46 0.91 -9.05
CA TYR A 58 -2.85 2.14 -9.56
C TYR A 58 -1.56 2.49 -8.80
N ASN A 59 -1.55 2.31 -7.48
CA ASN A 59 -0.38 2.51 -6.63
C ASN A 59 0.66 1.36 -6.72
N LYS A 60 0.42 0.33 -7.55
CA LYS A 60 1.25 -0.90 -7.66
C LYS A 60 1.35 -1.69 -6.34
N LYS A 61 0.40 -1.51 -5.42
CA LYS A 61 0.32 -2.22 -4.13
C LYS A 61 -0.64 -3.42 -4.23
N TYR A 62 -0.36 -4.34 -5.15
CA TYR A 62 -1.22 -5.49 -5.45
C TYR A 62 -1.50 -6.39 -4.25
N TRP A 63 -0.53 -6.52 -3.33
CA TRP A 63 -0.66 -7.37 -2.15
C TRP A 63 -1.79 -6.92 -1.20
N LYS A 64 -2.19 -5.65 -1.23
CA LYS A 64 -3.30 -5.12 -0.43
C LYS A 64 -4.68 -5.49 -1.00
N VAL A 65 -4.76 -5.79 -2.31
CA VAL A 65 -6.04 -6.03 -3.00
C VAL A 65 -6.80 -7.22 -2.39
N PRO A 66 -6.18 -8.40 -2.13
CA PRO A 66 -6.86 -9.50 -1.47
C PRO A 66 -7.48 -9.11 -0.12
N LEU A 67 -6.81 -8.28 0.69
CA LEU A 67 -7.31 -7.84 2.00
C LEU A 67 -8.57 -6.98 1.88
N VAL A 68 -8.61 -6.08 0.88
CA VAL A 68 -9.80 -5.26 0.59
C VAL A 68 -11.00 -6.14 0.23
N TYR A 69 -10.78 -7.11 -0.66
CA TYR A 69 -11.82 -8.04 -1.08
C TYR A 69 -12.24 -9.00 0.03
N GLU A 70 -11.31 -9.42 0.89
CA GLU A 70 -11.60 -10.25 2.05
C GLU A 70 -12.50 -9.50 3.04
N ALA A 71 -12.18 -8.23 3.35
CA ALA A 71 -12.96 -7.42 4.29
C ALA A 71 -14.38 -7.14 3.79
N ILE A 72 -14.51 -6.70 2.54
CA ILE A 72 -15.82 -6.43 1.91
C ILE A 72 -16.58 -7.75 1.69
N GLY A 73 -15.90 -8.78 1.21
CA GLY A 73 -16.48 -10.09 0.91
C GLY A 73 -17.02 -10.78 2.16
N THR A 74 -16.25 -10.80 3.24
CA THR A 74 -16.67 -11.37 4.53
C THR A 74 -17.87 -10.63 5.09
N SER A 75 -17.85 -9.29 5.07
CA SER A 75 -18.97 -8.47 5.54
C SER A 75 -20.24 -8.69 4.69
N THR A 76 -20.08 -8.83 3.38
CA THR A 76 -21.17 -9.15 2.45
C THR A 76 -21.74 -10.54 2.69
N TYR A 77 -20.88 -11.53 2.93
CA TYR A 77 -21.32 -12.89 3.28
C TYR A 77 -22.20 -12.88 4.54
N PHE A 78 -21.75 -12.23 5.61
CA PHE A 78 -22.54 -12.11 6.84
C PHE A 78 -23.82 -11.32 6.63
N TYR A 79 -23.82 -10.26 5.81
CA TYR A 79 -25.04 -9.54 5.47
C TYR A 79 -26.09 -10.47 4.84
N ILE A 80 -25.69 -11.27 3.84
CA ILE A 80 -26.58 -12.20 3.13
C ILE A 80 -27.09 -13.30 4.07
N ASP A 81 -26.21 -13.91 4.87
CA ASP A 81 -26.59 -14.96 5.81
C ASP A 81 -27.58 -14.44 6.87
N ASN A 82 -27.29 -13.29 7.48
CA ASN A 82 -28.17 -12.67 8.46
C ASN A 82 -29.51 -12.22 7.83
N GLN A 83 -29.51 -11.74 6.59
CA GLN A 83 -30.73 -11.38 5.86
C GLN A 83 -31.60 -12.62 5.57
N LYS A 84 -31.01 -13.76 5.24
CA LYS A 84 -31.73 -15.03 5.06
C LYS A 84 -32.38 -15.48 6.36
N LYS A 85 -31.63 -15.46 7.47
CA LYS A 85 -32.14 -15.82 8.80
C LYS A 85 -33.24 -14.85 9.26
N TYR A 86 -33.03 -13.55 9.09
CA TYR A 86 -34.06 -12.55 9.35
C TYR A 86 -35.37 -12.85 8.60
N ASN A 87 -35.29 -13.15 7.29
CA ASN A 87 -36.47 -13.50 6.50
C ASN A 87 -37.11 -14.79 7.01
N LEU A 88 -36.32 -15.82 7.34
CA LEU A 88 -36.82 -17.09 7.87
C LEU A 88 -37.71 -16.89 9.12
N TYR A 89 -37.21 -16.15 10.13
CA TYR A 89 -37.98 -15.91 11.36
C TYR A 89 -39.16 -14.97 11.14
N ARG A 90 -39.00 -13.94 10.29
CA ARG A 90 -40.08 -13.02 9.93
C ARG A 90 -41.23 -13.74 9.22
N ASP A 91 -40.89 -14.59 8.25
CA ASP A 91 -41.87 -15.28 7.41
C ASP A 91 -42.62 -16.36 8.20
N GLU A 92 -41.93 -17.07 9.10
CA GLU A 92 -42.57 -17.96 10.08
C GLU A 92 -43.54 -17.19 10.99
N TYR A 93 -43.12 -16.05 11.55
CA TYR A 93 -43.99 -15.22 12.39
C TYR A 93 -45.24 -14.76 11.61
N LYS A 94 -45.06 -14.33 10.37
CA LYS A 94 -46.17 -13.95 9.47
C LYS A 94 -47.11 -15.13 9.19
N ASN A 95 -46.57 -16.32 8.90
CA ASN A 95 -47.36 -17.52 8.63
C ASN A 95 -48.25 -17.91 9.82
N ARG A 96 -47.75 -17.75 11.06
CA ARG A 96 -48.53 -18.01 12.28
C ARG A 96 -49.70 -17.05 12.45
N LEU A 97 -49.50 -15.76 12.15
CA LEU A 97 -50.58 -14.77 12.15
C LEU A 97 -51.65 -15.09 11.09
N GLU A 98 -51.25 -15.70 9.98
CA GLU A 98 -52.14 -16.17 8.92
C GLU A 98 -52.78 -17.55 9.22
N GLY A 99 -52.46 -18.18 10.35
CA GLY A 99 -52.97 -19.51 10.72
C GLY A 99 -52.39 -20.67 9.88
N LYS A 100 -51.31 -20.43 9.14
CA LYS A 100 -50.61 -21.46 8.36
C LYS A 100 -49.77 -22.35 9.27
N LYS A 101 -49.62 -23.62 8.89
CA LYS A 101 -48.69 -24.53 9.56
C LYS A 101 -47.25 -24.12 9.23
N SER A 102 -46.36 -24.29 10.21
CA SER A 102 -44.93 -24.06 10.01
C SER A 102 -44.34 -25.11 9.07
N ASP A 103 -43.43 -24.67 8.19
CA ASP A 103 -42.74 -25.53 7.24
C ASP A 103 -41.63 -26.38 7.89
N SER A 104 -41.21 -26.04 9.12
CA SER A 104 -40.13 -26.70 9.83
C SER A 104 -40.52 -27.06 11.26
N GLU A 105 -40.25 -28.31 11.67
CA GLU A 105 -40.49 -28.76 13.05
C GLU A 105 -39.68 -27.96 14.07
N PHE A 106 -38.46 -27.56 13.72
CA PHE A 106 -37.64 -26.69 14.57
C PHE A 106 -38.31 -25.34 14.79
N LEU A 107 -38.80 -24.71 13.72
CA LEU A 107 -39.46 -23.42 13.80
C LEU A 107 -40.79 -23.52 14.55
N ALA A 108 -41.57 -24.58 14.32
CA ALA A 108 -42.84 -24.85 15.00
C ALA A 108 -42.70 -24.91 16.53
N ARG A 109 -41.56 -25.39 17.05
CA ARG A 109 -41.29 -25.50 18.48
C ARG A 109 -40.93 -24.17 19.18
N LEU A 110 -40.61 -23.12 18.43
CA LEU A 110 -40.26 -21.82 18.99
C LEU A 110 -41.51 -21.05 19.43
N SER A 111 -41.42 -20.34 20.56
CA SER A 111 -42.45 -19.39 20.97
C SER A 111 -42.45 -18.13 20.10
N GLU A 112 -43.53 -17.36 20.11
CA GLU A 112 -43.59 -16.07 19.41
C GLU A 112 -42.54 -15.06 19.91
N SER A 113 -42.28 -15.07 21.22
CA SER A 113 -41.24 -14.24 21.82
C SER A 113 -39.85 -14.63 21.34
N GLN A 114 -39.57 -15.94 21.19
CA GLN A 114 -38.32 -16.43 20.63
C GLN A 114 -38.16 -16.06 19.15
N LEU A 115 -39.21 -16.21 18.34
CA LEU A 115 -39.21 -15.79 16.92
C LEU A 115 -38.93 -14.30 16.77
N THR A 116 -39.63 -13.47 17.54
CA THR A 116 -39.47 -12.01 17.49
C THR A 116 -38.07 -11.59 17.95
N SER A 117 -37.53 -12.27 18.97
CA SER A 117 -36.18 -11.99 19.48
C SER A 117 -35.11 -12.36 18.45
N ALA A 118 -35.20 -13.56 17.87
CA ALA A 118 -34.31 -14.00 16.80
C ALA A 118 -34.39 -13.08 15.58
N GLN A 119 -35.60 -12.69 15.16
CA GLN A 119 -35.80 -11.74 14.06
C GLN A 119 -35.05 -10.42 14.33
N LYS A 120 -35.23 -9.82 15.52
CA LYS A 120 -34.55 -8.56 15.89
C LYS A 120 -33.03 -8.71 15.95
N GLU A 121 -32.55 -9.84 16.43
CA GLU A 121 -31.12 -10.14 16.49
C GLU A 121 -30.50 -10.22 15.09
N TYR A 122 -31.08 -11.02 14.19
CA TYR A 122 -30.59 -11.13 12.82
C TYR A 122 -30.77 -9.85 12.01
N GLN A 123 -31.80 -9.04 12.31
CA GLN A 123 -31.91 -7.69 11.78
C GLN A 123 -30.71 -6.83 12.19
N ARG A 124 -30.38 -6.79 13.48
CA ARG A 124 -29.24 -6.02 13.97
C ARG A 124 -27.91 -6.49 13.38
N TYR A 125 -27.72 -7.80 13.24
CA TYR A 125 -26.49 -8.34 12.64
C TYR A 125 -26.38 -8.03 11.15
N ARG A 126 -27.47 -8.11 10.40
CA ARG A 126 -27.50 -7.65 9.01
C ARG A 126 -27.14 -6.18 8.92
N ASP A 127 -27.77 -5.34 9.74
CA ASP A 127 -27.56 -3.88 9.70
C ASP A 127 -26.10 -3.54 10.08
N LEU A 128 -25.52 -4.26 11.05
CA LEU A 128 -24.11 -4.16 11.40
C LEU A 128 -23.19 -4.62 10.26
N SER A 129 -23.51 -5.71 9.57
CA SER A 129 -22.75 -6.15 8.39
C SER A 129 -22.80 -5.10 7.27
N ALA A 130 -23.96 -4.46 7.05
CA ALA A 130 -24.08 -3.37 6.07
C ALA A 130 -23.18 -2.18 6.43
N LEU A 131 -23.12 -1.82 7.72
CA LEU A 131 -22.21 -0.79 8.22
C LEU A 131 -20.75 -1.16 7.94
N PHE A 132 -20.34 -2.41 8.17
CA PHE A 132 -18.99 -2.86 7.85
C PHE A 132 -18.69 -2.83 6.36
N ILE A 133 -19.63 -3.22 5.49
CA ILE A 133 -19.45 -3.11 4.03
C ILE A 133 -19.14 -1.66 3.64
N VAL A 134 -19.96 -0.71 4.10
CA VAL A 134 -19.77 0.71 3.81
C VAL A 134 -18.47 1.23 4.42
N GLY A 135 -18.18 0.85 5.67
CA GLY A 135 -16.96 1.23 6.37
C GLY A 135 -15.70 0.78 5.64
N PHE A 136 -15.62 -0.50 5.26
CA PHE A 136 -14.49 -1.04 4.51
C PHE A 136 -14.40 -0.44 3.11
N TYR A 137 -15.52 -0.15 2.45
CA TYR A 137 -15.53 0.55 1.17
C TYR A 137 -14.85 1.93 1.26
N VAL A 138 -15.25 2.72 2.26
CA VAL A 138 -14.67 4.05 2.51
C VAL A 138 -13.20 3.94 2.92
N LEU A 139 -12.86 3.00 3.82
CA LEU A 139 -11.47 2.78 4.24
C LEU A 139 -10.57 2.42 3.06
N ASN A 140 -11.03 1.59 2.12
CA ASN A 140 -10.28 1.27 0.90
C ASN A 140 -9.97 2.50 0.03
N ILE A 141 -10.88 3.48 -0.03
CA ILE A 141 -10.64 4.74 -0.76
C ILE A 141 -9.59 5.58 -0.05
N ILE A 142 -9.71 5.71 1.27
CA ILE A 142 -8.78 6.49 2.09
C ILE A 142 -7.38 5.88 2.06
N ASP A 143 -7.26 4.57 2.22
CA ASP A 143 -5.98 3.85 2.20
C ASP A 143 -5.25 4.07 0.87
N ALA A 144 -5.96 3.96 -0.27
CA ALA A 144 -5.37 4.23 -1.58
C ALA A 144 -4.95 5.70 -1.78
N ASN A 145 -5.70 6.65 -1.21
CA ASN A 145 -5.35 8.07 -1.24
C ASN A 145 -4.06 8.35 -0.46
N ILE A 146 -3.97 7.83 0.76
CA ILE A 146 -2.80 8.01 1.64
C ILE A 146 -1.58 7.34 1.03
N ASP A 147 -1.69 6.10 0.55
CA ASP A 147 -0.59 5.39 -0.10
C ASP A 147 -0.03 6.18 -1.30
N ALA A 148 -0.92 6.73 -2.13
CA ALA A 148 -0.54 7.53 -3.28
C ALA A 148 0.15 8.84 -2.87
N ALA A 149 -0.30 9.48 -1.79
CA ALA A 149 0.33 10.68 -1.24
C ALA A 149 1.72 10.37 -0.69
N LEU A 150 1.85 9.29 0.07
CA LEU A 150 3.12 8.88 0.68
C LEU A 150 4.14 8.37 -0.36
N SER A 151 3.68 7.73 -1.43
CA SER A 151 4.55 7.20 -2.50
C SER A 151 5.37 8.26 -3.25
N GLN A 152 5.05 9.54 -3.08
CA GLN A 152 5.72 10.65 -3.76
C GLN A 152 6.86 11.26 -2.94
N PHE A 153 6.96 10.91 -1.65
CA PHE A 153 8.11 11.27 -0.84
C PHE A 153 9.25 10.31 -1.16
N ASN A 154 10.49 10.80 -1.19
CA ASN A 154 11.64 9.99 -1.59
C ASN A 154 11.86 8.84 -0.60
N VAL A 155 11.37 7.65 -0.95
CA VAL A 155 11.65 6.40 -0.28
C VAL A 155 12.67 5.67 -1.16
N ASP A 156 13.95 5.97 -0.98
CA ASP A 156 15.07 5.29 -1.66
C ASP A 156 15.14 3.82 -1.17
N GLU A 157 14.25 2.94 -1.65
CA GLU A 157 14.31 1.50 -1.41
C GLU A 157 15.35 0.86 -2.34
N ARG A 158 16.64 1.10 -2.06
CA ARG A 158 17.74 0.41 -2.77
C ARG A 158 17.98 -0.96 -2.15
N LEU A 159 17.01 -1.86 -2.30
CA LEU A 159 17.21 -3.27 -1.99
C LEU A 159 18.07 -3.90 -3.10
N ALA A 160 19.38 -3.96 -2.88
CA ALA A 160 20.31 -4.55 -3.83
C ALA A 160 20.58 -6.03 -3.47
N PHE A 161 20.04 -6.94 -4.27
CA PHE A 161 20.44 -8.34 -4.26
C PHE A 161 21.68 -8.50 -5.14
N LYS A 162 22.84 -8.81 -4.53
CA LYS A 162 24.08 -9.00 -5.26
C LYS A 162 24.77 -10.30 -4.89
N PRO A 163 25.36 -11.01 -5.86
CA PRO A 163 26.25 -12.12 -5.55
C PRO A 163 27.43 -11.59 -4.75
N ALA A 164 27.75 -12.23 -3.64
CA ALA A 164 28.86 -11.88 -2.78
C ALA A 164 29.88 -13.01 -2.74
N VAL A 165 31.13 -12.66 -3.03
CA VAL A 165 32.27 -13.55 -2.82
C VAL A 165 32.86 -13.19 -1.48
N ILE A 166 32.70 -14.08 -0.50
CA ILE A 166 33.27 -13.91 0.83
C ILE A 166 34.62 -14.63 0.83
N LYS A 167 35.70 -13.88 1.00
CA LYS A 167 37.04 -14.46 1.14
C LYS A 167 37.23 -14.86 2.60
N ASN A 168 37.51 -16.13 2.85
CA ASN A 168 37.81 -16.62 4.18
C ASN A 168 39.30 -16.45 4.46
N ASP A 169 39.66 -15.46 5.27
CA ASP A 169 41.06 -15.08 5.55
C ASP A 169 41.86 -16.18 6.28
N ILE A 170 41.20 -17.16 6.89
CA ILE A 170 41.82 -18.26 7.63
C ILE A 170 42.10 -19.46 6.71
N THR A 171 41.18 -19.75 5.79
CA THR A 171 41.26 -20.95 4.92
C THR A 171 41.73 -20.62 3.49
N PHE A 172 41.84 -19.34 3.13
CA PHE A 172 42.16 -18.85 1.78
C PHE A 172 41.24 -19.40 0.67
N LYS A 173 40.01 -19.80 1.04
CA LYS A 173 38.98 -20.26 0.10
C LYS A 173 37.98 -19.15 -0.18
N ASN A 174 37.42 -19.17 -1.40
CA ASN A 174 36.34 -18.28 -1.81
C ASN A 174 35.01 -18.98 -1.55
N ASP A 175 34.22 -18.43 -0.63
CA ASP A 175 32.86 -18.89 -0.39
C ASP A 175 31.89 -18.04 -1.23
N PHE A 176 30.98 -18.71 -1.94
CA PHE A 176 29.97 -18.06 -2.76
C PHE A 176 28.66 -17.96 -1.96
N GLY A 177 28.16 -16.74 -1.82
CA GLY A 177 26.90 -16.49 -1.13
C GLY A 177 26.11 -15.35 -1.78
N PHE A 178 24.94 -15.09 -1.22
CA PHE A 178 24.13 -13.94 -1.58
C PHE A 178 24.22 -12.92 -0.45
N ALA A 179 24.50 -11.66 -0.78
CA ALA A 179 24.42 -10.56 0.19
C ALA A 179 23.19 -9.71 -0.11
N VAL A 180 22.36 -9.53 0.91
CA VAL A 180 21.29 -8.54 0.92
C VAL A 180 21.84 -7.32 1.65
N ASN A 181 21.95 -6.19 0.95
CA ASN A 181 22.30 -4.92 1.59
C ASN A 181 21.05 -4.04 1.69
N TYR A 182 20.77 -3.56 2.90
CA TYR A 182 19.70 -2.64 3.22
C TYR A 182 20.31 -1.38 3.83
N SER A 183 20.26 -0.26 3.09
CA SER A 183 20.73 1.04 3.56
C SER A 183 19.52 1.96 3.79
N PHE A 184 19.42 2.53 4.99
CA PHE A 184 18.52 3.64 5.32
C PHE A 184 19.21 4.99 5.13
#